data_AF-A0A7X8DNG6-F1
#
_entry.id   AF-A0A7X8DNG6-F1
#
_cell.length_a   1.000
_cell.length_b   1.000
_cell.length_c   1.000
_cell.angle_alpha   90.00
_cell.angle_beta   90.00
_cell.angle_gamma   90.00
#
_symmetry.space_group_name_H-M   'P 1'
#
loop_
_entity.id
_entity.type
_entity.pdbx_description
1 polymer ?
#
loop_
_entity_poly.entity_id
_entity_poly.type
_entity_poly.pdbx_seq_one_letter_code
_entity_poly.pdbx_strand_id
1 'polypeptide(L)'
;MKNLIWILMAFTLLFASCKKKESCEFVNFKYYNGTQYDLGTLQNNYILIGVDTIYSDNQIRNFISTINYFDQNYTYTIHTMGLYKFKEVPLRLNSSKTCEQITQIISELEQNKIVAYAHYTMQTNDCQNAIWEEMGNLCINSYGSSFYVKVFDESNLTDLNQKITETNIELVNQNEFMPKWFELRATKNSNGDALKMANYFYESGLFEYSEPGISKYPVE
;
A
#
# COMPACT_ATOMS: atom_id res chain seq x y z
N MET A 1 -7.82 13.06 -73.50
CA MET A 1 -8.51 12.20 -72.51
C MET A 1 -7.54 11.89 -71.38
N LYS A 2 -8.08 11.74 -70.17
CA LYS A 2 -7.46 12.02 -68.87
C LYS A 2 -6.24 11.14 -68.52
N ASN A 3 -5.20 11.78 -67.98
CA ASN A 3 -4.14 11.13 -67.20
C ASN A 3 -4.65 10.84 -65.78
N LEU A 4 -4.44 9.62 -65.31
CA LEU A 4 -4.77 9.15 -63.96
C LEU A 4 -3.47 8.97 -63.19
N ILE A 5 -3.17 9.86 -62.24
CA ILE A 5 -2.07 9.71 -61.29
C ILE A 5 -2.68 9.27 -59.96
N TRP A 6 -2.34 8.06 -59.54
CA TRP A 6 -2.64 7.53 -58.21
C TRP A 6 -1.62 8.10 -57.21
N ILE A 7 -2.10 8.84 -56.21
CA ILE A 7 -1.32 9.25 -55.04
C ILE A 7 -1.78 8.38 -53.87
N LEU A 8 -0.94 7.40 -53.48
CA LEU A 8 -1.05 6.73 -52.19
C LEU A 8 -0.50 7.65 -51.11
N MET A 9 -1.37 8.20 -50.25
CA MET A 9 -0.95 8.80 -48.99
C MET A 9 -0.73 7.70 -47.95
N ALA A 10 0.52 7.45 -47.59
CA ALA A 10 0.88 6.68 -46.42
C ALA A 10 0.64 7.53 -45.16
N PHE A 11 -0.36 7.18 -44.37
CA PHE A 11 -0.57 7.70 -43.02
C PHE A 11 0.38 6.99 -42.06
N THR A 12 1.51 7.62 -41.74
CA THR A 12 2.37 7.19 -40.63
C THR A 12 1.74 7.66 -39.32
N LEU A 13 1.02 6.76 -38.64
CA LEU A 13 0.59 6.96 -37.26
C LEU A 13 1.82 6.91 -36.34
N LEU A 14 2.33 8.09 -35.99
CA LEU A 14 3.26 8.27 -34.88
C LEU A 14 2.50 8.02 -33.58
N PHE A 15 2.59 6.80 -33.05
CA PHE A 15 2.23 6.52 -31.66
C PHE A 15 3.27 7.19 -30.77
N ALA A 16 3.07 8.46 -30.46
CA ALA A 16 3.70 9.09 -29.32
C ALA A 16 3.20 8.35 -28.06
N SER A 17 4.02 7.43 -27.56
CA SER A 17 3.84 6.85 -26.23
C SER A 17 4.03 7.97 -25.22
N CYS A 18 2.95 8.68 -24.90
CA CYS A 18 2.88 9.52 -23.72
C CYS A 18 2.98 8.58 -22.52
N LYS A 19 4.21 8.32 -22.03
CA LYS A 19 4.38 7.84 -20.66
C LYS A 19 3.72 8.88 -19.76
N LYS A 20 2.55 8.57 -19.22
CA LYS A 20 1.90 9.37 -18.19
C LYS A 20 2.94 9.53 -17.08
N LYS A 21 3.39 10.76 -16.84
CA LYS A 21 4.28 11.03 -15.71
C LYS A 21 3.42 10.81 -14.47
N GLU A 22 3.60 9.67 -13.81
CA GLU A 22 2.92 9.40 -12.55
C GLU A 22 3.33 10.48 -11.55
N SER A 23 2.33 11.12 -10.96
CA SER A 23 2.50 12.11 -9.90
C SER A 23 2.71 11.40 -8.57
N CYS A 24 3.53 11.97 -7.68
CA CYS A 24 3.69 11.49 -6.31
C CYS A 24 2.33 11.25 -5.64
N GLU A 25 2.10 10.02 -5.14
CA GLU A 25 0.86 9.65 -4.43
C GLU A 25 1.08 9.40 -2.93
N PHE A 26 2.20 9.86 -2.39
CA PHE A 26 2.53 9.66 -0.99
C PHE A 26 1.57 10.43 -0.07
N VAL A 27 0.94 9.71 0.84
CA VAL A 27 0.10 10.25 1.92
C VAL A 27 0.86 10.05 3.23
N ASN A 28 1.11 11.15 3.95
CA ASN A 28 1.89 11.15 5.19
C ASN A 28 1.04 11.41 6.44
N PHE A 29 -0.27 11.23 6.38
CA PHE A 29 -1.13 11.47 7.53
C PHE A 29 -2.21 10.40 7.64
N LYS A 30 -2.66 10.18 8.87
CA LYS A 30 -3.91 9.46 9.17
C LYS A 30 -4.80 10.32 10.06
N TYR A 31 -6.09 10.01 10.16
CA TYR A 31 -6.90 10.54 11.24
C TYR A 31 -6.69 9.71 12.52
N TYR A 32 -6.60 10.40 13.66
CA TYR A 32 -6.54 9.82 14.99
C TYR A 32 -7.26 10.76 15.95
N ASN A 33 -8.22 10.25 16.74
CA ASN A 33 -8.96 11.03 17.73
C ASN A 33 -9.51 12.37 17.22
N GLY A 34 -10.08 12.41 16.01
CA GLY A 34 -10.68 13.64 15.49
C GLY A 34 -9.74 14.56 14.70
N THR A 35 -8.44 14.23 14.63
CA THR A 35 -7.41 15.13 14.08
C THR A 35 -6.49 14.41 13.12
N GLN A 36 -5.86 15.16 12.20
CA GLN A 36 -4.79 14.62 11.38
C GLN A 36 -3.54 14.41 12.23
N TYR A 37 -3.00 13.20 12.17
CA TYR A 37 -1.76 12.77 12.78
C TYR A 37 -0.70 12.56 11.69
N ASP A 38 0.44 13.23 11.82
CA ASP A 38 1.56 13.09 10.88
C ASP A 38 2.27 11.75 11.08
N LEU A 39 2.38 10.98 9.99
CA LEU A 39 3.05 9.68 9.94
C LEU A 39 4.55 9.80 9.66
N GLY A 40 5.03 11.02 9.38
CA GLY A 40 6.42 11.34 9.11
C GLY A 40 6.71 11.53 7.62
N THR A 41 7.91 12.01 7.31
CA THR A 41 8.32 12.26 5.93
C THR A 41 8.64 10.98 5.18
N LEU A 42 8.53 11.01 3.85
CA LEU A 42 8.89 9.89 2.98
C LEU A 42 10.31 9.37 3.28
N GLN A 43 10.44 8.05 3.39
CA GLN A 43 11.72 7.36 3.43
C GLN A 43 12.04 6.84 2.03
N ASN A 44 13.04 7.46 1.40
CA ASN A 44 13.31 7.31 -0.03
C ASN A 44 14.14 6.07 -0.38
N ASN A 45 14.62 5.34 0.63
CA ASN A 45 15.50 4.18 0.45
C ASN A 45 14.78 2.84 0.64
N TYR A 46 13.52 2.83 1.07
CA TYR A 46 12.82 1.60 1.41
C TYR A 46 11.39 1.59 0.87
N ILE A 47 10.90 0.39 0.60
CA ILE A 47 9.51 0.11 0.25
C ILE A 47 9.05 -1.09 1.06
N LEU A 48 7.76 -1.15 1.39
CA LEU A 48 7.14 -2.34 1.95
C LEU A 48 6.41 -3.09 0.85
N ILE A 49 6.62 -4.41 0.74
CA ILE A 49 5.74 -5.27 -0.05
C ILE A 49 4.96 -6.22 0.86
N GLY A 50 3.68 -6.38 0.57
CA GLY A 50 2.85 -7.45 1.11
C GLY A 50 2.77 -8.60 0.11
N VAL A 51 2.95 -9.83 0.56
CA VAL A 51 2.87 -11.05 -0.27
C VAL A 51 1.92 -12.04 0.39
N ASP A 52 1.03 -12.67 -0.40
CA ASP A 52 0.09 -13.65 0.14
C ASP A 52 0.81 -14.83 0.82
N THR A 53 0.33 -15.23 1.99
CA THR A 53 0.91 -16.31 2.82
C THR A 53 0.96 -17.65 2.09
N ILE A 54 0.20 -17.85 1.00
CA ILE A 54 0.31 -19.01 0.12
C ILE A 54 1.70 -19.16 -0.52
N TYR A 55 2.46 -18.08 -0.67
CA TYR A 55 3.79 -18.12 -1.27
C TYR A 55 4.84 -18.45 -0.21
N SER A 56 5.66 -19.46 -0.50
CA SER A 56 6.80 -19.84 0.33
C SER A 56 7.89 -18.77 0.33
N ASP A 57 8.68 -18.71 1.41
CA ASP A 57 9.78 -17.74 1.53
C ASP A 57 10.79 -17.86 0.39
N ASN A 58 11.04 -19.08 -0.11
CA ASN A 58 11.91 -19.29 -1.28
C ASN A 58 11.32 -18.67 -2.56
N GLN A 59 10.01 -18.75 -2.78
CA GLN A 59 9.37 -18.09 -3.92
C GLN A 59 9.47 -16.56 -3.81
N ILE A 60 9.30 -16.02 -2.60
CA ILE A 60 9.44 -14.59 -2.31
C ILE A 60 10.87 -14.13 -2.59
N ARG A 61 11.87 -14.85 -2.07
CA ARG A 61 13.29 -14.54 -2.28
C ARG A 61 13.69 -14.63 -3.75
N ASN A 62 13.23 -15.67 -4.45
CA ASN A 62 13.47 -15.82 -5.89
C ASN A 62 12.81 -14.71 -6.71
N PHE A 63 11.65 -14.22 -6.30
CA PHE A 63 11.04 -13.06 -6.95
C PHE A 63 11.88 -11.80 -6.74
N ILE A 64 12.23 -11.48 -5.49
CA ILE A 64 13.00 -10.28 -5.13
C ILE A 64 14.37 -10.25 -5.83
N SER A 65 15.02 -11.41 -5.99
CA SER A 65 16.33 -11.51 -6.66
C SER A 65 16.31 -11.19 -8.15
N THR A 66 15.12 -11.18 -8.78
CA THR A 66 14.96 -10.82 -10.20
C THR A 66 14.76 -9.32 -10.42
N ILE A 67 14.59 -8.54 -9.34
CA ILE A 67 14.21 -7.12 -9.41
C ILE A 67 15.41 -6.21 -9.19
N ASN A 68 15.83 -5.51 -10.25
CA ASN A 68 17.11 -4.78 -10.26
C ASN A 68 17.15 -3.47 -9.44
N TYR A 69 16.00 -2.91 -9.07
CA TYR A 69 15.93 -1.71 -8.24
C TYR A 69 16.01 -1.98 -6.74
N PHE A 70 15.99 -3.25 -6.32
CA PHE A 70 16.31 -3.63 -4.94
C PHE A 70 17.82 -3.80 -4.75
N ASP A 71 18.31 -3.43 -3.57
CA ASP A 71 19.67 -3.72 -3.15
C ASP A 71 19.81 -5.23 -2.88
N GLN A 72 20.50 -5.91 -3.79
CA GLN A 72 20.68 -7.36 -3.75
C GLN A 72 21.63 -7.82 -2.62
N ASN A 73 22.34 -6.89 -1.98
CA ASN A 73 23.19 -7.18 -0.82
C ASN A 73 22.46 -6.92 0.50
N TYR A 74 21.25 -6.35 0.46
CA TYR A 74 20.47 -6.08 1.65
C TYR A 74 19.84 -7.37 2.19
N THR A 75 20.11 -7.66 3.47
CA THR A 75 19.47 -8.78 4.16
C THR A 75 18.13 -8.31 4.73
N TYR A 76 17.03 -8.82 4.18
CA TYR A 76 15.67 -8.51 4.63
C TYR A 76 15.05 -9.67 5.41
N THR A 77 14.12 -9.31 6.30
CA THR A 77 13.27 -10.25 7.04
C THR A 77 11.92 -10.38 6.36
N ILE A 78 11.39 -11.59 6.29
CA ILE A 78 10.01 -11.86 5.84
C ILE A 78 9.16 -11.97 7.10
N HIS A 79 8.39 -10.92 7.39
CA HIS A 79 7.54 -10.86 8.57
C HIS A 79 6.23 -11.61 8.31
N THR A 80 5.84 -12.48 9.24
CA THR A 80 4.55 -13.17 9.22
C THR A 80 3.86 -12.91 10.54
N MET A 81 2.62 -12.39 10.50
CA MET A 81 1.88 -12.00 11.69
C MET A 81 0.64 -12.86 11.88
N GLY A 82 0.67 -13.82 12.81
CA GLY A 82 -0.52 -14.57 13.25
C GLY A 82 -1.47 -15.01 12.12
N LEU A 83 -2.71 -14.52 12.17
CA LEU A 83 -3.76 -14.81 11.18
C LEU A 83 -3.82 -13.80 10.02
N TYR A 84 -2.87 -12.86 9.95
CA TYR A 84 -2.81 -11.89 8.87
C TYR A 84 -2.50 -12.58 7.54
N LYS A 85 -3.26 -12.23 6.50
CA LYS A 85 -3.24 -12.91 5.20
C LYS A 85 -1.92 -12.75 4.45
N PHE A 86 -1.15 -11.71 4.77
CA PHE A 86 0.05 -11.33 4.04
C PHE A 86 1.30 -11.43 4.90
N LYS A 87 2.39 -11.82 4.25
CA LYS A 87 3.76 -11.65 4.72
C LYS A 87 4.23 -10.27 4.29
N GLU A 88 4.88 -9.56 5.19
CA GLU A 88 5.37 -8.20 4.95
C GLU A 88 6.89 -8.21 4.87
N VAL A 89 7.43 -7.56 3.83
CA VAL A 89 8.87 -7.56 3.55
C VAL A 89 9.33 -6.13 3.31
N PRO A 90 10.02 -5.50 4.28
CA PRO A 90 10.68 -4.23 4.04
C PRO A 90 11.90 -4.47 3.15
N LEU A 91 11.99 -3.75 2.03
CA LEU A 91 13.04 -3.91 1.03
C LEU A 91 13.79 -2.61 0.82
N ARG A 92 15.11 -2.69 0.81
CA ARG A 92 15.99 -1.57 0.49
C ARG A 92 16.10 -1.41 -1.02
N LEU A 93 15.96 -0.18 -1.48
CA LEU A 93 16.19 0.23 -2.85
C LEU A 93 17.69 0.39 -3.10
N ASN A 94 18.15 0.07 -4.30
CA ASN A 94 19.57 0.13 -4.69
C ASN A 94 20.17 1.55 -4.67
N SER A 95 19.32 2.57 -4.58
CA SER A 95 19.64 3.98 -4.45
C SER A 95 18.37 4.72 -4.02
N SER A 96 18.54 5.85 -3.32
CA SER A 96 17.43 6.74 -2.96
C SER A 96 16.61 7.11 -4.19
N LYS A 97 15.27 7.06 -4.07
CA LYS A 97 14.33 7.40 -5.13
C LYS A 97 13.56 8.67 -4.81
N THR A 98 13.10 9.36 -5.85
CA THR A 98 12.08 10.42 -5.73
C THR A 98 10.71 9.80 -5.46
N CYS A 99 9.75 10.59 -4.97
CA CYS A 99 8.39 10.09 -4.74
C CYS A 99 7.76 9.52 -6.02
N GLU A 100 7.93 10.19 -7.15
CA GLU A 100 7.41 9.73 -8.46
C GLU A 100 8.04 8.40 -8.88
N GLN A 101 9.34 8.21 -8.61
CA GLN A 101 10.00 6.93 -8.88
C GLN A 101 9.48 5.81 -7.96
N ILE A 102 9.19 6.10 -6.69
CA ILE A 102 8.59 5.12 -5.78
C ILE A 102 7.16 4.80 -6.22
N THR A 103 6.39 5.80 -6.65
CA THR A 103 5.05 5.61 -7.23
C THR A 103 5.11 4.62 -8.38
N GLN A 104 6.03 4.83 -9.32
CA GLN A 104 6.22 3.94 -10.46
C GLN A 104 6.64 2.52 -10.03
N ILE A 105 7.55 2.41 -9.07
CA ILE A 105 7.98 1.11 -8.53
C ILE A 105 6.79 0.37 -7.89
N ILE A 106 5.96 1.05 -7.09
CA ILE A 106 4.74 0.47 -6.50
C ILE A 106 3.83 -0.06 -7.61
N SER A 107 3.51 0.77 -8.60
CA SER A 107 2.63 0.38 -9.71
C SER A 107 3.18 -0.80 -10.52
N GLU A 108 4.49 -0.87 -10.73
CA GLU A 108 5.16 -2.00 -11.40
C GLU A 108 5.13 -3.28 -10.55
N LEU A 109 5.43 -3.20 -9.25
CA LEU A 109 5.41 -4.34 -8.33
C LEU A 109 4.02 -4.95 -8.25
N GLU A 110 2.98 -4.11 -8.18
CA GLU A 110 1.59 -4.54 -8.08
C GLU A 110 1.06 -5.23 -9.35
N GLN A 111 1.75 -5.13 -10.49
CA GLN A 111 1.43 -5.97 -11.66
C GLN A 111 1.82 -7.44 -11.45
N ASN A 112 2.75 -7.72 -10.54
CA ASN A 112 3.15 -9.09 -10.25
C ASN A 112 2.11 -9.78 -9.34
N LYS A 113 1.75 -11.01 -9.69
CA LYS A 113 0.79 -11.83 -8.92
C LYS A 113 1.27 -12.20 -7.51
N ILE A 114 2.58 -12.16 -7.25
CA ILE A 114 3.13 -12.49 -5.93
C ILE A 114 2.95 -11.33 -4.95
N VAL A 115 3.04 -10.10 -5.43
CA VAL A 115 2.86 -8.89 -4.63
C VAL A 115 1.37 -8.67 -4.47
N ALA A 116 0.87 -8.64 -3.24
CA ALA A 116 -0.52 -8.29 -2.94
C ALA A 116 -0.71 -6.77 -2.92
N TYR A 117 0.25 -6.04 -2.35
CA TYR A 117 0.32 -4.58 -2.33
C TYR A 117 1.78 -4.15 -2.18
N ALA A 118 2.09 -2.90 -2.55
CA ALA A 118 3.34 -2.26 -2.23
C ALA A 118 3.09 -0.84 -1.71
N HIS A 119 3.74 -0.47 -0.60
CA HIS A 119 3.47 0.81 0.07
C HIS A 119 4.73 1.61 0.32
N TYR A 120 4.53 2.92 0.37
CA TYR A 120 5.53 3.87 0.82
C TYR A 120 5.99 3.56 2.24
N THR A 121 7.18 4.05 2.58
CA THR A 121 7.73 3.97 3.92
C THR A 121 7.98 5.38 4.44
N MET A 122 7.89 5.55 5.75
CA MET A 122 8.05 6.81 6.45
C MET A 122 9.24 6.75 7.39
N GLN A 123 9.94 7.87 7.52
CA GLN A 123 11.01 8.03 8.49
C GLN A 123 10.46 8.03 9.91
N THR A 124 11.16 7.37 10.81
CA THR A 124 10.88 7.40 12.25
C THR A 124 12.18 7.39 13.03
N ASN A 125 12.21 8.15 14.13
CA ASN A 125 13.30 8.07 15.12
C ASN A 125 12.97 7.09 16.25
N ASP A 126 11.74 6.56 16.25
CA ASP A 126 11.28 5.58 17.21
C ASP A 126 11.49 4.17 16.64
N CYS A 127 12.42 3.45 17.25
CA CYS A 127 12.75 2.05 16.97
C CYS A 127 12.28 1.08 18.06
N GLN A 128 11.34 1.48 18.91
CA GLN A 128 10.84 0.64 20.00
C GLN A 128 9.60 -0.15 19.59
N ASN A 129 9.48 -1.39 20.05
CA ASN A 129 8.26 -2.18 19.87
C ASN A 129 7.14 -1.72 20.82
N ALA A 130 5.97 -2.36 20.76
CA ALA A 130 4.81 -2.01 21.59
C ALA A 130 5.02 -2.18 23.11
N ILE A 131 6.12 -2.82 23.54
CA ILE A 131 6.50 -2.99 24.94
C ILE A 131 7.79 -2.22 25.29
N TRP A 132 8.16 -1.24 24.46
CA TRP A 132 9.29 -0.32 24.67
C TRP A 132 10.69 -0.96 24.55
N GLU A 133 10.80 -2.11 23.89
CA GLU A 133 12.10 -2.72 23.61
C GLU A 133 12.64 -2.24 22.26
N GLU A 134 13.94 -1.95 22.21
CA GLU A 134 14.63 -1.57 20.99
C GLU A 134 14.62 -2.70 19.95
N MET A 135 14.21 -2.39 18.72
CA MET A 135 14.13 -3.31 17.59
C MET A 135 15.37 -3.23 16.69
N GLY A 136 16.18 -2.18 16.83
CA GLY A 136 17.34 -1.84 16.02
C GLY A 136 17.67 -0.35 16.15
N ASN A 137 18.68 0.13 15.43
CA ASN A 137 19.07 1.55 15.40
C ASN A 137 18.41 2.32 14.24
N LEU A 138 17.93 1.62 13.20
CA LEU A 138 17.24 2.22 12.06
C LEU A 138 15.93 1.50 11.78
N CYS A 139 14.84 2.27 11.79
CA CYS A 139 13.50 1.76 11.54
C CYS A 139 12.74 2.64 10.55
N ILE A 140 11.71 2.05 9.97
CA ILE A 140 10.73 2.72 9.13
C ILE A 140 9.34 2.40 9.64
N ASN A 141 8.42 3.33 9.40
CA ASN A 141 6.99 3.05 9.48
C ASN A 141 6.46 2.72 8.08
N SER A 142 5.45 1.87 8.02
CA SER A 142 4.62 1.67 6.84
C SER A 142 3.25 1.15 7.29
N TYR A 143 2.40 0.73 6.37
CA TYR A 143 1.07 0.22 6.65
C TYR A 143 0.83 -1.04 5.84
N GLY A 144 0.03 -1.94 6.41
CA GLY A 144 -0.44 -3.12 5.69
C GLY A 144 -1.68 -2.80 4.86
N SER A 145 -2.44 -3.85 4.55
CA SER A 145 -3.72 -3.75 3.86
C SER A 145 -4.94 -3.63 4.77
N SER A 146 -4.80 -3.80 6.08
CA SER A 146 -5.92 -3.72 7.02
C SER A 146 -6.09 -2.31 7.61
N PHE A 147 -7.35 -1.91 7.81
CA PHE A 147 -7.74 -0.72 8.56
C PHE A 147 -8.99 -1.02 9.38
N TYR A 148 -9.24 -0.21 10.39
CA TYR A 148 -10.27 -0.46 11.40
C TYR A 148 -11.30 0.65 11.39
N VAL A 149 -12.57 0.28 11.41
CA VAL A 149 -13.70 1.21 11.42
C VAL A 149 -14.53 0.99 12.67
N LYS A 150 -14.86 2.07 13.37
CA LYS A 150 -15.84 2.07 14.46
C LYS A 150 -17.14 2.70 13.98
N VAL A 151 -18.22 1.92 13.96
CA VAL A 151 -19.56 2.44 13.64
C VAL A 151 -20.21 3.10 14.86
N PHE A 152 -21.18 3.99 14.63
CA PHE A 152 -21.96 4.58 15.72
C PHE A 152 -22.89 3.58 16.41
N ASP A 153 -23.48 2.65 15.64
CA ASP A 153 -24.44 1.64 16.08
C ASP A 153 -24.20 0.31 15.35
N GLU A 154 -23.77 -0.71 16.07
CA GLU A 154 -23.49 -2.05 15.55
C GLU A 154 -24.73 -2.79 15.03
N SER A 155 -25.93 -2.34 15.40
CA SER A 155 -27.20 -2.91 14.93
C SER A 155 -27.64 -2.35 13.57
N ASN A 156 -27.06 -1.23 13.12
CA ASN A 156 -27.32 -0.62 11.81
C ASN A 156 -26.02 -0.47 11.00
N LEU A 157 -25.74 -1.47 10.16
CA LEU A 157 -24.54 -1.51 9.32
C LEU A 157 -24.79 -1.03 7.89
N THR A 158 -25.88 -0.29 7.64
CA THR A 158 -26.26 0.15 6.28
C THR A 158 -25.14 0.98 5.64
N ASP A 159 -24.65 2.00 6.33
CA ASP A 159 -23.58 2.88 5.82
C ASP A 159 -22.26 2.12 5.62
N LEU A 160 -21.91 1.22 6.55
CA LEU A 160 -20.73 0.39 6.45
C LEU A 160 -20.79 -0.51 5.20
N ASN A 161 -21.88 -1.25 5.02
CA ASN A 161 -22.06 -2.17 3.90
C ASN A 161 -22.11 -1.43 2.56
N GLN A 162 -22.76 -0.26 2.52
CA GLN A 162 -22.78 0.60 1.34
C GLN A 162 -21.35 1.05 0.99
N LYS A 163 -20.58 1.52 1.98
CA LYS A 163 -19.22 2.01 1.74
C LYS A 163 -18.27 0.91 1.28
N ILE A 164 -18.37 -0.27 1.91
CA ILE A 164 -17.63 -1.47 1.52
C ILE A 164 -17.89 -1.83 0.06
N THR A 165 -19.16 -1.82 -0.35
CA THR A 165 -19.57 -2.13 -1.72
C THR A 165 -19.09 -1.05 -2.71
N GLU A 166 -19.24 0.23 -2.36
CA GLU A 166 -18.80 1.38 -3.19
C GLU A 166 -17.29 1.34 -3.46
N THR A 167 -16.51 0.92 -2.46
CA THR A 167 -15.04 0.97 -2.49
C THR A 167 -14.36 -0.37 -2.77
N ASN A 168 -15.15 -1.44 -2.98
CA ASN A 168 -14.68 -2.81 -3.17
C ASN A 168 -13.72 -3.27 -2.06
N ILE A 169 -14.07 -2.98 -0.81
CA ILE A 169 -13.28 -3.36 0.37
C ILE A 169 -13.71 -4.74 0.87
N GLU A 170 -12.78 -5.51 1.43
CA GLU A 170 -13.07 -6.78 2.10
C GLU A 170 -13.45 -6.52 3.56
N LEU A 171 -14.60 -7.02 4.01
CA LEU A 171 -14.92 -7.13 5.43
C LEU A 171 -14.20 -8.36 6.00
N VAL A 172 -13.24 -8.17 6.89
CA VAL A 172 -12.43 -9.26 7.46
C VAL A 172 -13.14 -9.89 8.64
N ASN A 173 -13.44 -9.09 9.66
CA ASN A 173 -14.13 -9.54 10.86
C ASN A 173 -14.81 -8.37 11.58
N GLN A 174 -15.70 -8.72 12.51
CA GLN A 174 -16.17 -7.85 13.57
C GLN A 174 -15.46 -8.27 14.87
N ASN A 175 -15.01 -7.31 15.67
CA ASN A 175 -14.38 -7.62 16.94
C ASN A 175 -15.43 -8.12 17.95
N GLU A 176 -15.32 -9.38 18.37
CA GLU A 176 -16.29 -10.02 19.28
C GLU A 176 -16.37 -9.37 20.68
N PHE A 177 -15.30 -8.72 21.12
CA PHE A 177 -15.23 -8.03 22.43
C PHE A 177 -15.56 -6.54 22.33
N MET A 178 -15.53 -5.99 21.12
CA MET A 178 -15.82 -4.58 20.84
C MET A 178 -16.73 -4.49 19.62
N PRO A 179 -18.05 -4.74 19.77
CA PRO A 179 -18.95 -5.02 18.65
C PRO A 179 -19.11 -3.86 17.65
N LYS A 180 -18.74 -2.64 18.03
CA LYS A 180 -18.73 -1.49 17.11
C LYS A 180 -17.52 -1.46 16.17
N TRP A 181 -16.49 -2.26 16.42
CA TRP A 181 -15.25 -2.26 15.66
C TRP A 181 -15.21 -3.37 14.62
N PHE A 182 -14.84 -2.99 13.41
CA PHE A 182 -14.73 -3.88 12.25
C PHE A 182 -13.33 -3.76 11.66
N GLU A 183 -12.71 -4.89 11.35
CA GLU A 183 -11.51 -4.93 10.52
C GLU A 183 -11.93 -5.02 9.04
N LEU A 184 -11.42 -4.08 8.26
CA LEU A 184 -11.59 -4.01 6.82
C LEU A 184 -10.23 -4.16 6.14
N ARG A 185 -10.23 -4.61 4.89
CA ARG A 185 -8.99 -4.82 4.13
C ARG A 185 -9.09 -4.31 2.70
N ALA A 186 -8.12 -3.48 2.34
CA ALA A 186 -7.89 -3.07 0.97
C ALA A 186 -7.23 -4.18 0.16
N THR A 187 -7.68 -4.36 -1.07
CA THR A 187 -7.10 -5.31 -2.02
C THR A 187 -6.77 -4.58 -3.32
N LYS A 188 -6.13 -5.26 -4.28
CA LYS A 188 -5.88 -4.69 -5.61
C LYS A 188 -7.14 -4.26 -6.37
N ASN A 189 -8.30 -4.77 -5.96
CA ASN A 189 -9.58 -4.43 -6.58
C ASN A 189 -10.30 -3.28 -5.86
N SER A 190 -9.76 -2.83 -4.73
CA SER A 190 -10.30 -1.72 -3.96
C SER A 190 -9.97 -0.37 -4.60
N ASN A 191 -10.76 0.66 -4.30
CA ASN A 191 -10.57 2.00 -4.89
C ASN A 191 -9.35 2.76 -4.33
N GLY A 192 -8.59 2.15 -3.43
CA GLY A 192 -7.31 2.64 -2.92
C GLY A 192 -6.71 1.70 -1.89
N ASP A 193 -5.49 2.03 -1.43
CA ASP A 193 -4.81 1.31 -0.36
C ASP A 193 -5.47 1.53 1.01
N ALA A 194 -5.03 0.79 2.03
CA ALA A 194 -5.63 0.83 3.35
C ALA A 194 -5.54 2.22 4.02
N LEU A 195 -4.46 2.97 3.78
CA LEU A 195 -4.27 4.31 4.33
C LEU A 195 -5.25 5.30 3.70
N LYS A 196 -5.32 5.32 2.36
CA LYS A 196 -6.26 6.16 1.60
C LYS A 196 -7.71 5.81 1.97
N MET A 197 -8.03 4.52 2.10
CA MET A 197 -9.38 4.07 2.44
C MET A 197 -9.77 4.37 3.87
N ALA A 198 -8.87 4.23 4.84
CA ALA A 198 -9.14 4.66 6.21
C ALA A 198 -9.45 6.17 6.29
N ASN A 199 -8.65 7.00 5.62
CA ASN A 199 -8.90 8.44 5.56
C ASN A 199 -10.22 8.75 4.85
N TYR A 200 -10.52 8.10 3.72
CA TYR A 200 -11.77 8.29 3.00
C TYR A 200 -13.01 7.89 3.80
N PHE A 201 -12.94 6.79 4.55
CA PHE A 201 -14.02 6.38 5.45
C PHE A 201 -14.20 7.39 6.57
N TYR A 202 -13.11 7.86 7.19
CA TYR A 202 -13.18 8.89 8.22
C TYR A 202 -13.82 10.19 7.70
N GLU A 203 -13.33 10.69 6.57
CA GLU A 203 -13.77 11.95 5.94
C GLU A 203 -15.24 11.92 5.48
N SER A 204 -15.84 10.73 5.33
CA SER A 204 -17.26 10.61 5.03
C SER A 204 -18.18 11.09 6.14
N GLY A 205 -17.70 11.13 7.39
CA GLY A 205 -18.51 11.47 8.57
C GLY A 205 -19.54 10.40 8.97
N LEU A 206 -19.54 9.23 8.33
CA LEU A 206 -20.47 8.13 8.59
C LEU A 206 -20.04 7.21 9.74
N PHE A 207 -18.79 7.35 10.22
CA PHE A 207 -18.18 6.48 11.22
C PHE A 207 -17.60 7.28 12.38
N GLU A 208 -17.58 6.70 13.57
CA GLU A 208 -17.01 7.33 14.77
C GLU A 208 -15.49 7.43 14.65
N TYR A 209 -14.85 6.37 14.13
CA TYR A 209 -13.42 6.33 13.81
C TYR A 209 -13.16 5.49 12.56
N SER A 210 -12.10 5.84 11.82
CA SER A 210 -11.53 4.97 10.80
C SER A 210 -10.02 5.19 10.73
N GLU A 211 -9.24 4.12 10.94
CA GLU A 211 -7.79 4.23 11.07
C GLU A 211 -7.03 3.07 10.44
N PRO A 212 -5.92 3.34 9.74
CA PRO A 212 -5.04 2.29 9.23
C PRO A 212 -4.20 1.67 10.35
N GLY A 213 -3.86 0.38 10.19
CA GLY A 213 -2.80 -0.24 10.97
C GLY A 213 -1.43 0.26 10.49
N ILE A 214 -0.69 0.92 11.38
CA ILE A 214 0.70 1.33 11.11
C ILE A 214 1.64 0.31 11.74
N SER A 215 2.56 -0.21 10.94
CA SER A 215 3.58 -1.17 11.35
C SER A 215 4.96 -0.53 11.30
N LYS A 216 5.83 -0.98 12.21
CA LYS A 216 7.22 -0.53 12.33
C LYS A 216 8.16 -1.68 12.01
N TYR A 217 9.19 -1.40 11.22
CA TYR A 217 10.15 -2.41 10.78
C TYR A 217 11.59 -1.95 11.03
N PRO A 218 12.44 -2.79 11.64
CA PRO A 218 13.88 -2.56 11.64
C PRO A 218 14.44 -2.84 10.24
N VAL A 219 15.36 -2.00 9.77
CA VAL A 219 15.85 -2.07 8.37
C VAL A 219 17.37 -2.04 8.22
N GLU A 220 18.05 -2.58 9.22
CA GLU A 220 19.50 -2.76 9.28
C GLU A 220 19.91 -4.22 9.49
#